data_AF-A0A7C1LIU7-F1
#
_entry.id   AF-A0A7C1LIU7-F1
#
_cell.length_a   1.000
_cell.length_b   1.000
_cell.length_c   1.000
_cell.angle_alpha   90.00
_cell.angle_beta   90.00
_cell.angle_gamma   90.00
#
_symmetry.space_group_name_H-M   'P 1'
#
loop_
_entity.id
_entity.type
_entity.pdbx_description
1 polymer ?
#
loop_
_entity_poly.entity_id
_entity_poly.type
_entity_poly.pdbx_seq_one_letter_code
_entity_poly.pdbx_strand_id
1 'polypeptide(L)'
;MGLDKWLKPEVVEKKLKKKRESHPKANENNIDTEVIKPLRRISKSLKKYILVCPNAKCKYQKTIMKKQLTKSDEICPRCNKKMKLKEK
;
A
#
# COMPACT_ATOMS: atom_id res chain seq x y z
N MET A 1 3.40 10.82 -34.66
CA MET A 1 3.67 11.31 -33.28
C MET A 1 4.22 10.12 -32.49
N GLY A 2 5.46 10.20 -31.99
CA GLY A 2 6.20 9.02 -31.48
C GLY A 2 5.99 8.72 -29.99
N LEU A 3 6.29 7.49 -29.57
CA LEU A 3 6.09 6.94 -28.22
C LEU A 3 7.41 6.81 -27.41
N ASP A 4 8.50 7.30 -27.97
CA ASP A 4 9.88 6.92 -27.64
C ASP A 4 10.54 7.79 -26.54
N LYS A 5 9.75 8.52 -25.75
CA LYS A 5 10.26 9.68 -24.98
C LYS A 5 10.68 9.39 -23.53
N TRP A 6 10.51 8.17 -23.02
CA TRP A 6 10.59 7.87 -21.58
C TRP A 6 11.51 6.71 -21.16
N LEU A 7 12.56 6.43 -21.93
CA LEU A 7 13.78 5.82 -21.38
C LEU A 7 14.99 6.74 -21.60
N LYS A 8 15.62 7.16 -20.49
CA LYS A 8 16.98 7.72 -20.45
C LYS A 8 17.69 7.20 -19.19
N PRO A 9 18.56 6.19 -19.30
CA PRO A 9 19.53 5.88 -18.27
C PRO A 9 20.75 6.81 -18.38
N GLU A 10 21.64 6.74 -17.38
CA GLU A 10 22.98 7.38 -17.35
C GLU A 10 22.94 8.93 -17.23
N VAL A 11 23.88 9.61 -16.57
CA VAL A 11 25.30 9.30 -16.28
C VAL A 11 25.63 9.39 -14.78
N VAL A 12 26.70 8.71 -14.39
CA VAL A 12 27.28 8.66 -13.02
C VAL A 12 27.95 9.97 -12.62
N GLU A 13 27.78 10.40 -11.36
CA GLU A 13 28.87 11.11 -10.65
C GLU A 13 28.91 10.79 -9.15
N LYS A 14 30.12 10.54 -8.62
CA LYS A 14 30.39 10.23 -7.20
C LYS A 14 31.02 11.44 -6.52
N LYS A 15 30.43 12.01 -5.47
CA LYS A 15 31.13 12.92 -4.54
C LYS A 15 30.86 12.57 -3.07
N LEU A 16 31.85 12.82 -2.21
CA LEU A 16 32.01 12.22 -0.87
C LEU A 16 31.79 13.22 0.28
N LYS A 17 31.24 12.73 1.40
CA LYS A 17 31.53 13.06 2.82
C LYS A 17 31.76 14.53 3.24
N LYS A 18 30.80 15.10 3.99
CA LYS A 18 30.92 15.74 5.33
C LYS A 18 29.52 16.34 5.69
N LYS A 19 28.96 16.42 6.90
CA LYS A 19 29.22 16.03 8.32
C LYS A 19 29.00 17.27 9.22
N ARG A 20 27.79 17.37 9.79
CA ARG A 20 27.41 18.14 11.01
C ARG A 20 27.65 19.67 10.94
N GLU A 21 27.37 20.53 11.93
CA GLU A 21 26.90 20.51 13.35
C GLU A 21 26.18 21.89 13.59
N SER A 22 25.21 22.19 14.48
CA SER A 22 24.32 21.48 15.44
C SER A 22 23.22 22.46 15.99
N HIS A 23 22.50 22.11 17.06
CA HIS A 23 21.78 22.97 18.07
C HIS A 23 20.24 23.15 17.99
N PRO A 24 19.56 23.43 19.15
CA PRO A 24 20.04 23.50 20.55
C PRO A 24 19.51 22.36 21.48
N LYS A 25 19.91 22.38 22.77
CA LYS A 25 19.50 21.43 23.83
C LYS A 25 18.51 22.05 24.82
N ALA A 26 17.55 21.27 25.32
CA ALA A 26 17.01 21.23 26.71
C ALA A 26 15.86 20.19 26.75
N ASN A 27 15.54 19.47 27.83
CA ASN A 27 16.15 19.37 29.16
C ASN A 27 16.23 17.88 29.56
N GLU A 28 17.07 17.53 30.53
CA GLU A 28 17.18 16.18 31.07
C GLU A 28 16.08 15.89 32.11
N ASN A 29 15.56 14.67 32.13
CA ASN A 29 15.13 13.99 33.35
C ASN A 29 15.00 12.48 33.13
N ASN A 30 15.26 11.70 34.18
CA ASN A 30 15.18 10.24 34.16
C ASN A 30 13.73 9.76 34.09
N ILE A 31 13.49 8.59 33.48
CA ILE A 31 12.71 7.48 34.08
C ILE A 31 12.86 6.20 33.22
N ASP A 32 13.14 5.11 33.94
CA ASP A 32 13.13 3.68 33.62
C ASP A 32 13.71 3.10 32.31
N THR A 33 14.32 1.91 32.44
CA THR A 33 14.79 1.09 31.32
C THR A 33 13.66 0.16 30.84
N GLU A 34 12.56 0.73 30.37
CA GLU A 34 11.45 -0.05 29.84
C GLU A 34 11.91 -0.86 28.62
N VAL A 35 12.05 -2.18 28.81
CA VAL A 35 12.54 -3.11 27.79
C VAL A 35 11.74 -2.94 26.50
N ILE A 36 12.38 -2.38 25.47
CA ILE A 36 11.79 -2.17 24.13
C ILE A 36 11.57 -3.55 23.50
N LYS A 37 10.46 -4.18 23.89
CA LYS A 37 9.94 -5.41 23.29
C LYS A 37 9.90 -5.18 21.78
N PRO A 38 10.63 -5.96 20.97
CA PRO A 38 10.69 -5.71 19.55
C PRO A 38 9.28 -5.77 19.00
N LEU A 39 8.79 -4.62 18.50
CA LEU A 39 7.51 -4.47 17.83
C LEU A 39 7.53 -5.40 16.62
N ARG A 40 7.12 -6.66 16.85
CA ARG A 40 7.02 -7.71 15.84
C ARG A 40 6.23 -7.09 14.71
N ARG A 41 6.87 -6.88 13.56
CA ARG A 41 6.25 -6.26 12.39
C ARG A 41 5.16 -7.21 11.90
N ILE A 42 3.96 -7.05 12.45
CA ILE A 42 2.78 -7.83 12.04
C ILE A 42 2.61 -7.53 10.56
N SER A 43 3.02 -8.50 9.73
CA SER A 43 2.93 -8.44 8.29
C SER A 43 1.45 -8.36 7.96
N LYS A 44 1.01 -7.14 7.65
CA LYS A 44 -0.40 -6.73 7.45
C LYS A 44 -0.95 -7.39 6.19
N SER A 45 -1.20 -8.69 6.27
CA SER A 45 -1.56 -9.58 5.18
C SER A 45 -2.82 -9.09 4.46
N LEU A 46 -2.74 -9.08 3.13
CA LEU A 46 -3.86 -8.71 2.28
C LEU A 46 -4.62 -9.98 1.90
N LYS A 47 -5.90 -10.03 2.21
CA LYS A 47 -6.78 -11.12 1.78
C LYS A 47 -7.15 -10.91 0.31
N LYS A 48 -7.13 -11.99 -0.46
CA LYS A 48 -7.52 -12.00 -1.88
C LYS A 48 -9.01 -12.30 -1.99
N TYR A 49 -9.80 -11.30 -2.35
CA TYR A 49 -11.23 -11.41 -2.58
C TYR A 49 -11.51 -11.49 -4.08
N ILE A 50 -12.33 -12.46 -4.50
CA ILE A 50 -12.86 -12.53 -5.87
C ILE A 50 -14.33 -12.12 -5.80
N LEU A 51 -14.69 -11.08 -6.55
CA LEU A 51 -16.05 -10.54 -6.63
C LEU A 51 -16.60 -10.79 -8.03
N VAL A 52 -17.81 -11.35 -8.10
CA VAL A 52 -18.49 -11.67 -9.36
C VAL A 52 -19.85 -10.97 -9.39
N CYS A 53 -20.19 -10.31 -10.48
CA CYS A 53 -21.49 -9.68 -10.66
C CYS A 53 -22.58 -10.76 -10.87
N PRO A 54 -23.67 -10.79 -10.08
CA PRO A 54 -24.74 -11.78 -10.24
C PRO A 54 -25.60 -11.56 -11.51
N ASN A 55 -25.38 -10.49 -12.26
CA ASN A 55 -26.11 -10.19 -13.49
C ASN A 55 -25.48 -10.92 -14.68
N ALA A 56 -26.17 -11.95 -15.19
CA ALA A 56 -25.74 -12.77 -16.32
C ALA A 56 -25.49 -11.98 -17.63
N LYS A 57 -26.11 -10.80 -17.81
CA LYS A 57 -25.81 -9.89 -18.94
C LYS A 57 -24.50 -9.10 -18.76
N CYS A 58 -24.06 -8.90 -17.52
CA CYS A 58 -22.89 -8.08 -17.17
C CYS A 58 -21.59 -8.90 -17.14
N LYS A 59 -21.66 -10.12 -16.57
CA LYS A 59 -20.54 -11.09 -16.41
C LYS A 59 -19.25 -10.53 -15.78
N TYR A 60 -19.30 -9.34 -15.19
CA TYR A 60 -18.13 -8.64 -14.67
C TYR A 60 -17.58 -9.31 -13.40
N GLN A 61 -16.28 -9.59 -13.40
CA GLN A 61 -15.51 -10.10 -12.27
C GLN A 61 -14.38 -9.13 -11.95
N LYS A 62 -14.08 -8.94 -10.66
CA LYS A 62 -12.87 -8.26 -10.20
C LYS A 62 -12.20 -9.04 -9.06
N THR A 63 -10.89 -8.96 -8.99
CA THR A 63 -10.10 -9.49 -7.88
C THR A 63 -9.52 -8.32 -7.09
N ILE A 64 -9.68 -8.32 -5.77
CA ILE A 64 -9.25 -7.24 -4.88
C ILE A 64 -8.36 -7.83 -3.79
N MET A 65 -7.20 -7.22 -3.56
CA MET A 65 -6.32 -7.56 -2.43
C MET A 65 -6.36 -6.45 -1.40
N LYS A 66 -7.13 -6.66 -0.32
CA LYS A 66 -7.35 -5.70 0.77
C LYS A 66 -7.41 -6.45 2.11
N LYS A 67 -7.34 -5.72 3.23
CA LYS A 67 -7.54 -6.31 4.58
C LYS A 67 -9.01 -6.62 4.86
N GLN A 68 -9.87 -5.74 4.35
CA GLN A 68 -11.32 -5.72 4.49
C GLN A 68 -11.89 -5.03 3.24
N LEU A 69 -13.08 -5.42 2.82
CA LEU A 69 -13.80 -4.79 1.71
C LEU A 69 -14.59 -3.57 2.19
N THR A 70 -14.73 -2.55 1.34
CA THR A 70 -15.63 -1.42 1.59
C THR A 70 -16.95 -1.60 0.84
N LYS A 71 -17.99 -0.88 1.27
CA LYS A 71 -19.31 -0.87 0.59
C LYS A 71 -19.21 -0.52 -0.92
N SER A 72 -18.22 0.28 -1.30
CA SER A 72 -17.92 0.63 -2.70
C SER A 72 -17.28 -0.53 -3.48
N ASP A 73 -16.51 -1.39 -2.83
CA ASP A 73 -15.97 -2.61 -3.45
C ASP A 73 -17.09 -3.61 -3.79
N GLU A 74 -18.16 -3.67 -2.99
CA GLU A 74 -19.31 -4.53 -3.26
C GLU A 74 -20.11 -4.12 -4.51
N ILE A 75 -19.95 -2.89 -5.03
CA ILE A 75 -20.72 -2.40 -6.18
C ILE A 75 -20.04 -2.77 -7.51
N CYS A 76 -20.85 -3.23 -8.47
CA CYS A 76 -20.41 -3.50 -9.84
C CYS A 76 -20.33 -2.20 -10.67
N PRO A 77 -19.15 -1.78 -11.18
CA PRO A 77 -18.98 -0.52 -11.90
C PRO A 77 -19.63 -0.48 -13.29
N ARG A 78 -20.16 -1.61 -13.79
CA ARG A 78 -20.83 -1.69 -15.10
C ARG A 78 -22.36 -1.67 -15.03
N CYS A 79 -22.96 -1.96 -13.87
CA CYS A 79 -24.41 -2.06 -13.77
C CYS A 79 -24.98 -1.77 -12.36
N ASN A 80 -24.15 -1.19 -11.48
CA ASN A 80 -24.43 -0.68 -10.13
C ASN A 80 -25.13 -1.66 -9.14
N LYS A 81 -25.28 -2.94 -9.51
CA LYS A 81 -25.78 -4.01 -8.64
C LYS A 81 -24.69 -4.50 -7.69
N LYS A 82 -25.07 -4.92 -6.49
CA LYS A 82 -24.17 -5.61 -5.55
C LYS A 82 -23.58 -6.87 -6.19
N MET A 83 -22.28 -7.04 -6.05
CA MET A 83 -21.52 -8.21 -6.46
C MET A 83 -21.57 -9.28 -5.36
N LYS A 84 -21.45 -10.55 -5.73
CA LYS A 84 -21.29 -11.65 -4.77
C LYS A 84 -19.81 -11.96 -4.60
N LEU A 85 -19.40 -12.29 -3.38
CA LEU A 85 -18.11 -12.91 -3.15
C LEU A 85 -18.11 -14.34 -3.70
N LYS A 86 -16.99 -14.71 -4.33
CA LYS A 86 -16.65 -16.08 -4.68
C LYS A 86 -15.40 -16.45 -3.89
N GLU A 87 -15.60 -16.92 -2.67
CA GLU A 87 -14.56 -17.61 -1.91
C GLU A 87 -14.25 -18.97 -2.59
N LYS A 88 -13.11 -19.58 -2.25
CA LYS A 88 -12.47 -20.63 -3.05
C LYS A 88 -11.81 -21.70 -2.17
#